data_AF-A0A813T6B6-F1
#
_entry.id   AF-A0A813T6B6-F1
#
_cell.length_a   1.000
_cell.length_b   1.000
_cell.length_c   1.000
_cell.angle_alpha   90.00
_cell.angle_beta   90.00
_cell.angle_gamma   90.00
#
_symmetry.space_group_name_H-M   'P 1'
#
loop_
_entity.id
_entity.type
_entity.pdbx_description
1 polymer ?
#
loop_
_entity_poly.entity_id
_entity_poly.type
_entity_poly.pdbx_seq_one_letter_code
_entity_poly.pdbx_strand_id
1 'polypeptide(L)'
;MPSLWAEVISPKIKTLLGKKMDNDIYNKQNQQLHPQDILKNQAEKWQISLTSEQFARKLDETDPLQHTRNEFYVPKIGTLPHGEFIDAADKSHTDPDKDCIYFCGHSLGLQPKRVRKSIDNWLKDWAELGVRGHVHGTNPFAKCDYPCIPALKTLLGAKDNEVGVMNQLSSNIHFMMISFYRPTKERFKILYEDRAFPSDGYAIHSQIRFHGYDPTEAAILLKPREV
;
A
#
# COMPACT_ATOMS: atom_id res chain seq x y z
N MET A 1 17.57 12.24 -22.57
CA MET A 1 17.97 12.88 -21.30
C MET A 1 18.12 11.80 -20.24
N PRO A 2 19.28 11.64 -19.61
CA PRO A 2 19.47 10.64 -18.55
C PRO A 2 18.54 10.98 -17.38
N SER A 3 17.77 9.98 -16.92
CA SER A 3 16.74 10.15 -15.91
C SER A 3 17.34 10.45 -14.53
N LEU A 4 16.87 11.53 -13.93
CA LEU A 4 17.11 11.98 -12.54
C LEU A 4 16.65 10.99 -11.45
N TRP A 5 16.42 9.71 -11.78
CA TRP A 5 15.81 8.71 -10.91
C TRP A 5 16.74 7.55 -10.53
N ALA A 6 18.02 7.62 -10.90
CA ALA A 6 19.02 6.69 -10.38
C ALA A 6 19.24 6.84 -8.85
N GLU A 7 18.74 7.91 -8.22
CA GLU A 7 18.97 8.23 -6.80
C GLU A 7 17.82 7.87 -5.85
N VAL A 8 16.67 7.42 -6.34
CA VAL A 8 15.49 7.12 -5.48
C VAL A 8 15.34 5.62 -5.17
N ILE A 9 16.09 4.76 -5.86
CA ILE A 9 16.08 3.31 -5.64
C ILE A 9 17.48 2.89 -5.17
N SER A 10 17.56 2.35 -3.95
CA SER A 10 18.80 1.78 -3.40
C SER A 10 19.46 0.82 -4.41
N PRO A 11 20.79 0.91 -4.65
CA PRO A 11 21.52 0.02 -5.56
C PRO A 11 21.28 -1.48 -5.33
N LYS A 12 20.89 -1.88 -4.10
CA LYS A 12 20.60 -3.26 -3.71
C LYS A 12 19.30 -3.83 -4.31
N ILE A 13 18.34 -2.99 -4.69
CA ILE A 13 17.08 -3.45 -5.31
C ILE A 13 17.32 -3.90 -6.76
N LYS A 14 18.32 -3.34 -7.47
CA LYS A 14 18.68 -3.77 -8.83
C LYS A 14 19.19 -5.20 -8.90
N THR A 15 19.80 -5.71 -7.82
CA THR A 15 20.34 -7.08 -7.76
C THR A 15 19.24 -8.14 -7.68
N LEU A 16 18.05 -7.78 -7.18
CA LEU A 16 16.87 -8.68 -7.14
C LEU A 16 16.17 -8.80 -8.51
N LEU A 17 16.32 -7.81 -9.39
CA LEU A 17 15.57 -7.70 -10.64
C LEU A 17 16.18 -8.48 -11.83
N GLY A 18 17.30 -9.17 -11.63
CA GLY A 18 18.11 -9.77 -12.71
C GLY A 18 17.96 -11.27 -12.96
N LYS A 19 17.11 -12.00 -12.22
CA LYS A 19 16.96 -13.46 -12.42
C LYS A 19 15.67 -13.78 -13.18
N LYS A 20 15.80 -14.33 -14.39
CA LYS A 20 14.71 -15.02 -15.12
C LYS A 20 14.18 -16.16 -14.25
N MET A 21 12.86 -16.20 -14.02
CA MET A 21 12.18 -17.33 -13.40
C MET A 21 12.10 -18.49 -14.39
N ASP A 22 12.81 -19.57 -14.10
CA ASP A 22 12.65 -20.88 -14.75
C ASP A 22 11.46 -21.60 -14.10
N ASN A 23 10.45 -21.94 -14.89
CA ASN A 23 9.17 -22.47 -14.40
C ASN A 23 9.25 -23.90 -13.82
N ASP A 24 10.36 -24.61 -14.01
CA ASP A 24 10.56 -25.98 -13.48
C ASP A 24 11.06 -26.02 -12.02
N ILE A 25 11.42 -24.87 -11.42
CA ILE A 25 11.85 -24.78 -10.01
C ILE A 25 10.65 -24.69 -9.05
N TYR A 26 9.47 -24.29 -9.54
CA TYR A 26 8.33 -23.92 -8.71
C TYR A 26 7.78 -25.08 -7.84
N ASN A 27 7.99 -26.34 -8.25
CA ASN A 27 7.39 -27.51 -7.60
C ASN A 27 8.33 -28.38 -6.75
N LYS A 28 9.64 -28.08 -6.65
CA LYS A 28 10.59 -28.92 -5.87
C LYS A 28 11.35 -28.22 -4.73
N GLN A 29 11.23 -26.90 -4.55
CA GLN A 29 12.00 -26.16 -3.53
C GLN A 29 11.19 -25.34 -2.52
N ASN A 30 9.85 -25.23 -2.64
CA ASN A 30 9.05 -24.38 -1.75
C ASN A 30 8.18 -25.19 -0.76
N GLN A 31 8.79 -26.03 0.07
CA GLN A 31 8.25 -26.14 1.43
C GLN A 31 8.76 -24.93 2.20
N GLN A 32 8.12 -23.78 1.97
CA GLN A 32 8.40 -22.60 2.76
C GLN A 32 8.05 -22.94 4.21
N LEU A 33 9.07 -22.97 5.07
CA LEU A 33 8.90 -23.30 6.48
C LEU A 33 7.83 -22.37 7.09
N HIS A 34 7.00 -22.92 7.98
CA HIS A 34 6.01 -22.11 8.70
C HIS A 34 6.75 -21.00 9.48
N PRO A 35 6.24 -19.75 9.54
CA PRO A 35 6.93 -18.65 10.23
C PRO A 35 7.34 -18.98 11.66
N GLN A 36 6.51 -19.73 12.38
CA GLN A 36 6.84 -20.20 13.73
C GLN A 36 8.11 -21.08 13.76
N ASP A 37 8.27 -21.97 12.78
CA ASP A 37 9.43 -22.86 12.70
C ASP A 37 10.69 -22.10 12.30
N ILE A 38 10.55 -21.11 11.41
CA ILE A 38 11.63 -20.18 11.08
C ILE A 38 12.15 -19.49 12.35
N LEU A 39 11.24 -18.94 13.17
CA LEU A 39 11.60 -18.24 14.40
C LEU A 39 12.19 -19.19 15.46
N LYS A 40 11.64 -20.40 15.63
CA LYS A 40 12.17 -21.43 16.53
C LYS A 40 13.59 -21.84 16.14
N ASN A 41 13.81 -22.18 14.87
CA ASN A 41 15.12 -22.54 14.35
C ASN A 41 16.13 -21.40 14.54
N GLN A 42 15.68 -20.15 14.37
CA GLN A 42 16.53 -18.98 14.56
C GLN A 42 16.87 -18.74 16.04
N ALA A 43 15.92 -18.96 16.94
CA ALA A 43 16.11 -18.88 18.40
C ALA A 43 17.11 -19.94 18.89
N GLU A 44 16.97 -21.19 18.44
CA GLU A 44 17.91 -22.28 18.71
C GLU A 44 19.32 -21.95 18.19
N LYS A 45 19.42 -21.48 16.94
CA LYS A 45 20.70 -21.09 16.32
C LYS A 45 21.41 -19.97 17.08
N TRP A 46 20.66 -19.01 17.61
CA TRP A 46 21.23 -17.92 18.42
C TRP A 46 21.38 -18.26 19.90
N GLN A 47 20.83 -19.39 20.35
CA GLN A 47 20.78 -19.79 21.76
C GLN A 47 20.10 -18.72 22.64
N ILE A 48 19.05 -18.10 22.11
CA ILE A 48 18.27 -17.06 22.81
C ILE A 48 16.82 -17.56 22.93
N SER A 49 16.17 -17.33 24.07
CA SER A 49 14.76 -17.68 24.26
C SER A 49 13.88 -16.95 23.25
N LEU A 50 13.01 -17.69 22.56
CA LEU A 50 12.09 -17.19 21.52
C LEU A 50 11.20 -16.04 22.01
N THR A 51 10.81 -16.05 23.28
CA THR A 51 9.91 -15.05 23.87
C THR A 51 10.63 -13.92 24.59
N SER A 52 11.97 -13.84 24.50
CA SER A 52 12.75 -12.81 25.17
C SER A 52 12.84 -11.51 24.36
N GLU A 53 12.96 -10.38 25.07
CA GLU A 53 13.26 -9.08 24.45
C GLU A 53 14.56 -9.11 23.64
N GLN A 54 15.58 -9.83 24.13
CA GLN A 54 16.86 -9.98 23.44
C GLN A 54 16.70 -10.61 22.05
N PHE A 55 15.78 -11.57 21.91
CA PHE A 55 15.49 -12.19 20.61
C PHE A 55 14.88 -11.17 19.64
N ALA A 56 13.90 -10.40 20.09
CA ALA A 56 13.29 -9.33 19.29
C ALA A 56 14.32 -8.28 18.85
N ARG A 57 15.18 -7.81 19.76
CA ARG A 57 16.26 -6.85 19.43
C ARG A 57 17.21 -7.40 18.37
N LYS A 58 17.56 -8.70 18.45
CA LYS A 58 18.43 -9.33 17.47
C LYS A 58 17.77 -9.52 16.11
N LEU A 59 16.45 -9.72 16.06
CA LEU A 59 15.68 -9.68 14.82
C LEU A 59 15.74 -8.28 14.19
N ASP A 60 15.54 -7.21 14.98
CA ASP A 60 15.64 -5.83 14.50
C ASP A 60 17.04 -5.51 13.94
N GLU A 61 18.10 -5.89 14.66
CA GLU A 61 19.49 -5.67 14.25
C GLU A 61 19.85 -6.35 12.92
N THR A 62 19.23 -7.51 12.66
CA THR A 62 19.50 -8.34 11.49
C THR A 62 18.51 -8.13 10.35
N ASP A 63 17.48 -7.31 10.54
CA ASP A 63 16.53 -6.96 9.50
C ASP A 63 17.24 -6.13 8.40
N PRO A 64 17.31 -6.63 7.15
CA PRO A 64 17.90 -5.88 6.05
C PRO A 64 17.15 -4.58 5.74
N LEU A 65 15.91 -4.43 6.20
CA LEU A 65 15.07 -3.26 5.97
C LEU A 65 14.97 -2.32 7.18
N GLN A 66 15.67 -2.57 8.28
CA GLN A 66 15.56 -1.74 9.51
C GLN A 66 15.75 -0.23 9.25
N HIS A 67 16.62 0.11 8.28
CA HIS A 67 16.92 1.49 7.90
C HIS A 67 15.70 2.24 7.36
N THR A 68 14.74 1.55 6.76
CA THR A 68 13.52 2.14 6.16
C THR A 68 12.66 2.83 7.20
N ARG A 69 12.70 2.38 8.47
CA ARG A 69 11.99 3.04 9.58
C ARG A 69 12.36 4.52 9.68
N ASN A 70 13.62 4.87 9.42
CA ASN A 70 14.10 6.24 9.51
C ASN A 70 13.59 7.15 8.37
N GLU A 71 12.94 6.60 7.36
CA GLU A 71 12.36 7.34 6.25
C GLU A 71 10.96 7.90 6.56
N PHE A 72 10.38 7.55 7.71
CA PHE A 72 9.01 7.94 8.10
C PHE A 72 8.99 8.81 9.34
N TYR A 73 7.98 9.68 9.43
CA TYR A 73 7.63 10.34 10.69
C TYR A 73 6.77 9.39 11.51
N VAL A 74 7.30 8.92 12.65
CA VAL A 74 6.56 8.13 13.61
C VAL A 74 6.07 9.06 14.73
N PRO A 75 4.77 9.10 15.04
CA PRO A 75 4.25 9.94 16.11
C PRO A 75 4.93 9.64 17.44
N LYS A 76 5.21 10.68 18.22
CA LYS A 76 5.66 10.54 19.61
C LYS A 76 4.47 10.28 20.51
N ILE A 77 4.64 9.49 21.55
CA ILE A 77 3.57 9.17 22.51
C ILE A 77 2.95 10.47 23.04
N GLY A 78 3.77 11.46 23.41
CA GLY A 78 3.30 12.74 23.93
C GLY A 78 2.52 13.63 22.94
N THR A 79 2.60 13.36 21.63
CA THR A 79 1.90 14.15 20.59
C THR A 79 0.50 13.65 20.28
N LEU A 80 0.13 12.46 20.75
CA LEU A 80 -1.16 11.85 20.44
C LEU A 80 -2.29 12.47 21.29
N PRO A 81 -3.50 12.65 20.72
CA PRO A 81 -4.65 13.15 21.47
C PRO A 81 -4.99 12.19 22.62
N HIS A 82 -5.28 12.76 23.79
CA HIS A 82 -5.61 11.98 24.98
C HIS A 82 -7.13 11.71 25.01
N GLY A 83 -7.53 10.50 25.40
CA GLY A 83 -8.90 10.23 25.86
C GLY A 83 -9.92 9.77 24.81
N GLU A 84 -9.57 9.64 23.53
CA GLU A 84 -10.53 9.13 22.53
C GLU A 84 -10.38 7.62 22.26
N PHE A 85 -9.16 7.07 22.18
CA PHE A 85 -8.94 5.63 21.92
C PHE A 85 -7.62 5.07 22.48
N ILE A 86 -6.90 5.89 23.23
CA ILE A 86 -5.68 5.51 23.94
C ILE A 86 -6.12 5.55 25.40
N ASP A 87 -6.19 4.40 26.07
CA ASP A 87 -6.12 4.36 27.54
C ASP A 87 -4.97 5.27 27.87
N ALA A 88 -5.28 6.48 28.39
CA ALA A 88 -4.34 7.57 28.52
C ALA A 88 -3.10 6.96 29.11
N ALA A 89 -2.08 6.76 28.25
CA ALA A 89 -0.98 5.88 28.57
C ALA A 89 -0.53 6.35 29.93
N ASP A 90 -0.68 5.50 30.95
CA ASP A 90 -0.53 5.95 32.32
C ASP A 90 0.78 6.73 32.33
N LYS A 91 0.71 8.03 32.58
CA LYS A 91 1.88 8.91 32.41
C LYS A 91 2.97 8.50 33.40
N SER A 92 2.63 7.67 34.39
CA SER A 92 3.57 7.00 35.29
C SER A 92 4.41 5.90 34.63
N HIS A 93 4.01 5.41 33.45
CA HIS A 93 4.59 4.21 32.80
C HIS A 93 5.02 4.40 31.34
N THR A 94 4.88 5.60 30.75
CA THR A 94 5.33 5.85 29.37
C THR A 94 6.18 7.11 29.24
N ASP A 95 7.21 7.02 28.41
CA ASP A 95 8.10 8.14 28.08
C ASP A 95 7.50 8.92 26.90
N PRO A 96 7.10 10.19 27.08
CA PRO A 96 6.42 10.97 26.05
C PRO A 96 7.27 11.23 24.81
N ASP A 97 8.60 11.16 24.92
CA ASP A 97 9.54 11.40 23.81
C ASP A 97 9.81 10.15 22.96
N LYS A 98 9.30 8.98 23.39
CA LYS A 98 9.38 7.74 22.61
C LYS A 98 8.37 7.73 21.47
N ASP A 99 8.75 7.02 20.41
CA ASP A 99 7.84 6.72 19.31
C ASP A 99 6.68 5.84 19.81
N CYS A 100 5.49 6.05 19.27
CA CYS A 100 4.37 5.14 19.53
C CYS A 100 4.53 3.81 18.79
N ILE A 101 3.81 2.79 19.27
CA ILE A 101 3.63 1.52 18.56
C ILE A 101 2.48 1.70 17.57
N TYR A 102 2.81 1.95 16.31
CA TYR A 102 1.83 2.28 15.26
C TYR A 102 1.43 1.06 14.44
N PHE A 103 0.37 0.35 14.86
CA PHE A 103 -0.18 -0.82 14.15
C PHE A 103 -1.40 -0.51 13.25
N CYS A 104 -1.57 0.76 12.88
CA CYS A 104 -2.70 1.23 12.06
C CYS A 104 -2.31 1.58 10.60
N GLY A 105 -1.11 1.18 10.16
CA GLY A 105 -0.58 1.52 8.83
C GLY A 105 -1.43 1.03 7.64
N HIS A 106 -2.29 0.03 7.86
CA HIS A 106 -3.22 -0.48 6.85
C HIS A 106 -4.42 0.46 6.60
N SER A 107 -4.75 1.32 7.58
CA SER A 107 -5.81 2.33 7.45
C SER A 107 -5.22 3.65 6.97
N LEU A 108 -4.16 4.13 7.64
CA LEU A 108 -3.44 5.33 7.24
C LEU A 108 -1.93 5.09 7.41
N GLY A 109 -1.21 5.13 6.29
CA GLY A 109 0.25 4.99 6.31
C GLY A 109 0.93 6.18 6.98
N LEU A 110 2.06 5.93 7.66
CA LEU A 110 2.91 7.00 8.17
C LEU A 110 3.43 7.87 7.02
N GLN A 111 3.60 9.17 7.29
CA GLN A 111 4.11 10.11 6.29
C GLN A 111 5.61 9.84 6.02
N PRO A 112 6.02 9.57 4.77
CA PRO A 112 7.43 9.56 4.41
C PRO A 112 8.04 10.97 4.54
N LYS A 113 9.23 11.08 5.11
CA LYS A 113 9.94 12.36 5.33
C LYS A 113 10.16 13.16 4.06
N ARG A 114 10.32 12.47 2.92
CA ARG A 114 10.52 13.08 1.59
C ARG A 114 9.29 13.77 1.01
N VAL A 115 8.08 13.51 1.53
CA VAL A 115 6.83 14.06 0.96
C VAL A 115 6.84 15.57 0.94
N ARG A 116 7.27 16.22 2.03
CA ARG A 116 7.29 17.69 2.12
C ARG A 116 8.13 18.31 1.00
N LYS A 117 9.38 17.85 0.86
CA LYS A 117 10.29 18.30 -0.20
C LYS A 117 9.70 18.05 -1.60
N SER A 118 9.06 16.90 -1.81
CA SER A 118 8.42 16.62 -3.10
C SER A 118 7.31 17.61 -3.43
N ILE A 119 6.42 17.90 -2.46
CA ILE A 119 5.33 18.87 -2.65
C ILE A 119 5.90 20.27 -2.87
N ASP A 120 6.91 20.68 -2.10
CA ASP A 120 7.54 21.99 -2.23
C ASP A 120 8.13 22.20 -3.63
N ASN A 121 8.68 21.17 -4.26
CA ASN A 121 9.15 21.25 -5.64
C ASN A 121 8.00 21.56 -6.63
N TRP A 122 6.84 20.94 -6.46
CA TRP A 122 5.66 21.23 -7.31
C TRP A 122 5.14 22.66 -7.09
N LEU A 123 5.08 23.10 -5.83
CA LEU A 123 4.65 24.46 -5.49
C LEU A 123 5.62 25.51 -6.03
N LYS A 124 6.92 25.23 -5.98
CA LYS A 124 7.96 26.09 -6.55
C LYS A 124 7.83 26.17 -8.07
N ASP A 125 7.76 25.04 -8.77
CA ASP A 125 7.59 25.01 -10.22
C ASP A 125 6.33 25.79 -10.64
N TRP A 126 5.24 25.70 -9.86
CA TRP A 126 4.03 26.48 -10.11
C TRP A 126 4.25 27.98 -9.93
N ALA A 127 4.87 28.40 -8.83
CA ALA A 127 5.15 29.80 -8.55
C ALA A 127 6.06 30.46 -9.61
N GLU A 128 7.05 29.71 -10.12
CA GLU A 128 8.06 30.23 -11.06
C GLU A 128 7.60 30.16 -12.52
N LEU A 129 6.83 29.13 -12.90
CA LEU A 129 6.50 28.86 -14.31
C LEU A 129 5.04 29.15 -14.65
N GLY A 130 4.15 29.21 -13.67
CA GLY A 130 2.70 29.33 -13.90
C GLY A 130 2.21 28.29 -14.90
N VAL A 131 1.45 28.72 -15.91
CA VAL A 131 0.94 27.85 -16.99
C VAL A 131 2.04 27.10 -17.74
N ARG A 132 3.26 27.65 -17.81
CA ARG A 132 4.39 27.01 -18.48
C ARG A 132 4.83 25.73 -17.77
N GLY A 133 4.49 25.56 -16.49
CA GLY A 133 4.75 24.33 -15.72
C GLY A 133 4.01 23.09 -16.26
N HIS A 134 3.01 23.25 -17.14
CA HIS A 134 2.39 22.11 -17.82
C HIS A 134 3.41 21.27 -18.61
N VAL A 135 4.42 21.92 -19.21
CA VAL A 135 5.40 21.27 -20.09
C VAL A 135 6.86 21.50 -19.67
N HIS A 136 7.11 22.35 -18.67
CA HIS A 136 8.43 22.67 -18.13
C HIS A 136 8.49 22.40 -16.62
N GLY A 137 9.69 22.54 -16.04
CA GLY A 137 9.94 22.32 -14.62
C GLY A 137 10.60 20.98 -14.34
N THR A 138 10.81 20.69 -13.06
CA THR A 138 11.40 19.43 -12.61
C THR A 138 10.45 18.28 -12.88
N ASN A 139 9.15 18.52 -12.67
CA ASN A 139 8.08 17.57 -13.02
C ASN A 139 6.97 18.29 -13.80
N PRO A 140 6.91 18.17 -15.14
CA PRO A 140 5.85 18.78 -15.93
C PRO A 140 4.46 18.32 -15.48
N PHE A 141 3.55 19.26 -15.24
CA PHE A 141 2.24 18.96 -14.63
C PHE A 141 1.39 18.02 -15.48
N ALA A 142 1.51 18.08 -16.81
CA ALA A 142 0.78 17.22 -17.72
C ALA A 142 1.22 15.74 -17.70
N LYS A 143 2.31 15.41 -16.98
CA LYS A 143 2.87 14.05 -16.85
C LYS A 143 3.06 13.67 -15.39
N CYS A 144 2.26 14.22 -14.48
CA CYS A 144 2.46 14.05 -13.03
C CYS A 144 2.27 12.61 -12.54
N ASP A 145 1.53 11.80 -13.30
CA ASP A 145 1.25 10.39 -13.06
C ASP A 145 2.39 9.46 -13.49
N TYR A 146 3.10 9.79 -14.57
CA TYR A 146 4.11 8.92 -15.18
C TYR A 146 5.27 8.50 -14.25
N PRO A 147 5.80 9.37 -13.38
CA PRO A 147 6.91 8.99 -12.48
C PRO A 147 6.59 7.82 -11.56
N CYS A 148 5.31 7.58 -11.24
CA CYS A 148 4.89 6.50 -10.34
C CYS A 148 4.75 5.14 -11.04
N ILE A 149 4.57 5.12 -12.37
CA ILE A 149 4.28 3.91 -13.15
C ILE A 149 5.37 2.83 -12.98
N PRO A 150 6.69 3.13 -13.05
CA PRO A 150 7.71 2.09 -12.94
C PRO A 150 7.73 1.34 -11.59
N ALA A 151 7.39 2.02 -10.49
CA ALA A 151 7.31 1.36 -9.18
C ALA A 151 6.02 0.54 -9.06
N LEU A 152 4.90 1.11 -9.50
CA LEU A 152 3.59 0.46 -9.42
C LEU A 152 3.50 -0.78 -10.33
N LYS A 153 4.09 -0.75 -11.52
CA LYS A 153 4.08 -1.93 -12.41
C LYS A 153 4.80 -3.13 -11.78
N THR A 154 5.90 -2.89 -11.07
CA THR A 154 6.63 -3.94 -10.36
C THR A 154 5.83 -4.45 -9.17
N LEU A 155 5.19 -3.53 -8.42
CA LEU A 155 4.34 -3.89 -7.28
C LEU A 155 3.12 -4.72 -7.70
N LEU A 156 2.49 -4.36 -8.82
CA LEU A 156 1.26 -4.99 -9.31
C LEU A 156 1.52 -6.17 -10.25
N GLY A 157 2.76 -6.40 -10.68
CA GLY A 157 3.09 -7.41 -11.70
C GLY A 157 2.48 -7.10 -13.07
N ALA A 158 2.34 -5.82 -13.43
CA ALA A 158 1.66 -5.35 -14.64
C ALA A 158 2.64 -4.78 -15.68
N LYS A 159 2.17 -4.53 -16.91
CA LYS A 159 2.89 -3.77 -17.93
C LYS A 159 2.70 -2.26 -17.74
N ASP A 160 3.60 -1.48 -18.34
CA ASP A 160 3.56 -0.02 -18.29
C ASP A 160 2.24 0.56 -18.83
N ASN A 161 1.61 -0.09 -19.81
CA ASN A 161 0.33 0.32 -20.40
C ASN A 161 -0.91 -0.30 -19.73
N GLU A 162 -0.72 -1.03 -18.63
CA GLU A 162 -1.80 -1.63 -17.82
C GLU A 162 -2.00 -0.87 -16.49
N VAL A 163 -1.20 0.17 -16.22
CA VAL A 163 -1.22 0.95 -14.98
C VAL A 163 -1.55 2.42 -15.27
N GLY A 164 -2.61 2.92 -14.66
CA GLY A 164 -2.96 4.35 -14.62
C GLY A 164 -3.02 4.86 -13.19
N VAL A 165 -2.43 6.04 -12.93
CA VAL A 165 -2.47 6.69 -11.60
C VAL A 165 -3.40 7.89 -11.68
N MET A 166 -4.61 7.76 -11.13
CA MET A 166 -5.62 8.81 -11.19
C MET A 166 -6.60 8.73 -10.02
N ASN A 167 -7.24 9.87 -9.70
CA ASN A 167 -8.35 10.02 -8.77
C ASN A 167 -8.17 9.28 -7.42
N GLN A 168 -9.25 8.67 -6.93
CA GLN A 168 -9.33 7.86 -5.71
C GLN A 168 -9.91 6.48 -6.06
N LEU A 169 -9.77 5.51 -5.12
CA LEU A 169 -10.20 4.12 -5.31
C LEU A 169 -11.65 3.99 -5.80
N SER A 170 -12.62 4.54 -5.07
CA SER A 170 -14.05 4.37 -5.40
C SER A 170 -14.42 5.05 -6.73
N SER A 171 -13.82 6.20 -7.06
CA SER A 171 -14.00 6.85 -8.36
C SER A 171 -13.45 5.98 -9.50
N ASN A 172 -12.29 5.35 -9.30
CA ASN A 172 -11.72 4.45 -10.31
C ASN A 172 -12.56 3.19 -10.48
N ILE A 173 -13.15 2.64 -9.41
CA ILE A 173 -14.12 1.54 -9.52
C ILE A 173 -15.31 1.97 -10.37
N HIS A 174 -15.86 3.17 -10.19
CA HIS A 174 -16.93 3.68 -11.06
C HIS A 174 -16.52 3.77 -12.52
N PHE A 175 -15.32 4.29 -12.82
CA PHE A 175 -14.83 4.37 -14.20
C PHE A 175 -14.60 2.99 -14.84
N MET A 176 -14.19 2.00 -14.05
CA MET A 176 -14.13 0.62 -14.51
C MET A 176 -15.53 0.08 -14.77
N MET A 177 -16.45 0.24 -13.82
CA MET A 177 -17.81 -0.28 -13.91
C MET A 177 -18.59 0.29 -15.10
N ILE A 178 -18.57 1.61 -15.31
CA ILE A 178 -19.24 2.23 -16.47
C ILE A 178 -18.72 1.70 -17.82
N SER A 179 -17.45 1.28 -17.86
CA SER A 179 -16.80 0.78 -19.07
C SER A 179 -17.07 -0.72 -19.30
N PHE A 180 -17.02 -1.52 -18.22
CA PHE A 180 -17.01 -2.98 -18.27
C PHE A 180 -18.35 -3.64 -17.90
N TYR A 181 -19.16 -3.02 -17.03
CA TYR A 181 -20.50 -3.50 -16.71
C TYR A 181 -21.48 -3.05 -17.79
N ARG A 182 -21.71 -3.94 -18.76
CA ARG A 182 -22.62 -3.72 -19.90
C ARG A 182 -23.76 -4.73 -19.83
N PRO A 183 -24.75 -4.51 -18.95
CA PRO A 183 -25.75 -5.53 -18.65
C PRO A 183 -26.67 -5.79 -19.85
N THR A 184 -27.05 -7.05 -20.03
CA THR A 184 -28.14 -7.49 -20.91
C THR A 184 -29.25 -8.14 -20.09
N LYS A 185 -30.40 -8.44 -20.71
CA LYS A 185 -31.51 -9.13 -20.03
C LYS A 185 -31.07 -10.48 -19.43
N GLU A 186 -30.15 -11.18 -20.08
CA GLU A 186 -29.64 -12.49 -19.67
C GLU A 186 -28.42 -12.39 -18.73
N ARG A 187 -27.69 -11.26 -18.78
CA ARG A 187 -26.45 -11.05 -18.01
C ARG A 187 -26.41 -9.64 -17.43
N PHE A 188 -27.04 -9.45 -16.27
CA PHE A 188 -27.07 -8.17 -15.56
C PHE A 188 -26.62 -8.26 -14.10
N LYS A 189 -26.41 -9.46 -13.57
CA LYS A 189 -26.09 -9.64 -12.14
C LYS A 189 -24.62 -9.38 -11.86
N ILE A 190 -24.32 -8.82 -10.69
CA ILE A 190 -22.97 -8.59 -10.16
C ILE A 190 -22.83 -9.38 -8.87
N LEU A 191 -21.76 -10.17 -8.79
CA LEU A 191 -21.41 -11.02 -7.65
C LEU A 191 -20.31 -10.35 -6.83
N TYR A 192 -20.50 -10.21 -5.52
CA TYR A 192 -19.47 -9.71 -4.59
C TYR A 192 -19.73 -10.21 -3.16
N GLU A 193 -18.77 -10.05 -2.26
CA GLU A 193 -18.84 -10.52 -0.89
C GLU A 193 -19.83 -9.75 -0.01
N ASP A 194 -20.54 -10.45 0.87
CA ASP A 194 -21.58 -9.90 1.77
C ASP A 194 -21.05 -8.82 2.73
N ARG A 195 -19.74 -8.82 3.00
CA ARG A 195 -19.07 -7.86 3.90
C ARG A 195 -18.05 -6.99 3.16
N ALA A 196 -18.37 -6.66 1.91
CA ALA A 196 -17.57 -5.73 1.14
C ALA A 196 -17.46 -4.39 1.85
N PHE A 197 -16.38 -3.66 1.56
CA PHE A 197 -16.24 -2.32 2.08
C PHE A 197 -17.42 -1.45 1.59
N PRO A 198 -18.04 -0.60 2.45
CA PRO A 198 -19.31 0.03 2.12
C PRO A 198 -19.29 0.83 0.81
N SER A 199 -18.18 1.51 0.49
CA SER A 199 -18.08 2.27 -0.76
C SER A 199 -18.19 1.41 -2.01
N ASP A 200 -17.72 0.17 -1.96
CA ASP A 200 -17.71 -0.76 -3.08
C ASP A 200 -19.13 -1.26 -3.32
N GLY A 201 -19.85 -1.60 -2.24
CA GLY A 201 -21.28 -1.89 -2.29
C GLY A 201 -22.09 -0.72 -2.87
N TYR A 202 -21.84 0.52 -2.43
CA TYR A 202 -22.50 1.70 -3.00
C TYR A 202 -22.15 1.93 -4.48
N ALA A 203 -20.90 1.71 -4.87
CA ALA A 203 -20.46 1.83 -6.26
C ALA A 203 -21.19 0.81 -7.16
N ILE A 204 -21.28 -0.45 -6.71
CA ILE A 204 -21.99 -1.52 -7.41
C ILE A 204 -23.49 -1.19 -7.53
N HIS A 205 -24.15 -0.85 -6.42
CA HIS A 205 -25.59 -0.59 -6.40
C HIS A 205 -25.97 0.62 -7.24
N SER A 206 -25.18 1.69 -7.19
CA SER A 206 -25.44 2.87 -8.01
C SER A 206 -25.25 2.61 -9.51
N GLN A 207 -24.28 1.77 -9.89
CA GLN A 207 -24.08 1.36 -11.29
C GLN A 207 -25.22 0.47 -11.78
N ILE A 208 -25.69 -0.48 -10.97
CA ILE A 208 -26.88 -1.29 -11.27
C ILE A 208 -28.10 -0.38 -11.53
N ARG A 209 -28.37 0.57 -10.63
CA ARG A 209 -29.46 1.54 -10.78
C ARG A 209 -29.29 2.42 -12.01
N PHE A 210 -28.06 2.86 -12.29
CA PHE A 210 -27.74 3.66 -13.47
C PHE A 210 -28.10 2.94 -14.77
N HIS A 211 -27.96 1.60 -14.81
CA HIS A 211 -28.37 0.77 -15.94
C HIS A 211 -29.84 0.30 -15.89
N GLY A 212 -30.65 0.80 -14.96
CA GLY A 212 -32.09 0.56 -14.90
C GLY A 212 -32.53 -0.76 -14.24
N TYR A 213 -31.64 -1.41 -13.50
CA TYR A 213 -31.94 -2.64 -12.76
C TYR A 213 -32.16 -2.36 -11.26
N ASP A 214 -32.90 -3.24 -10.58
CA ASP A 214 -33.01 -3.23 -9.12
C ASP A 214 -31.80 -3.96 -8.48
N PRO A 215 -31.01 -3.30 -7.61
CA PRO A 215 -29.97 -3.96 -6.85
C PRO A 215 -30.42 -5.18 -6.05
N THR A 216 -31.68 -5.27 -5.60
CA THR A 216 -32.17 -6.44 -4.87
C THR A 216 -32.22 -7.71 -5.75
N GLU A 217 -32.34 -7.54 -7.07
CA GLU A 217 -32.37 -8.64 -8.04
C GLU A 217 -31.02 -8.87 -8.72
N ALA A 218 -30.26 -7.79 -8.92
CA ALA A 218 -29.03 -7.76 -9.69
C ALA A 218 -27.77 -7.95 -8.83
N ALA A 219 -27.78 -7.62 -7.54
CA ALA A 219 -26.66 -7.88 -6.65
C ALA A 219 -26.77 -9.28 -6.04
N ILE A 220 -25.73 -10.10 -6.22
CA ILE A 220 -25.60 -11.39 -5.54
C ILE A 220 -24.50 -11.25 -4.50
N LEU A 221 -24.87 -11.47 -3.23
CA LEU A 221 -23.94 -11.44 -2.10
C LEU A 221 -23.42 -12.85 -1.79
N LEU A 222 -22.11 -13.03 -1.87
CA LEU A 222 -21.42 -14.23 -1.43
C LEU A 222 -21.26 -14.20 0.09
N LYS A 223 -21.93 -15.14 0.76
CA LYS A 223 -21.83 -15.35 2.21
C LYS A 223 -20.84 -16.48 2.52
N PRO A 224 -20.10 -16.41 3.64
CA PRO A 224 -19.38 -17.57 4.16
C PRO A 224 -20.32 -18.77 4.34
N ARG A 225 -19.77 -19.98 4.26
CA ARG A 225 -20.52 -21.19 4.62
C ARG A 225 -20.93 -21.09 6.09
N GLU A 226 -22.14 -21.56 6.39
CA GLU A 226 -22.55 -21.80 7.78
C GLU A 226 -21.61 -22.86 8.36
N VAL A 227 -21.05 -22.57 9.54
CA VAL A 227 -20.13 -23.45 10.28
C VAL A 227 -20.90 -24.12 11.40
#